data_AF-A0A4U5JXA2-F1
#
_entry.id   AF-A0A4U5JXA2-F1
#
_cell.length_a   1.000
_cell.length_b   1.000
_cell.length_c   1.000
_cell.angle_alpha   90.00
_cell.angle_beta   90.00
_cell.angle_gamma   90.00
#
_symmetry.space_group_name_H-M   'P 1'
#
loop_
_entity.id
_entity.type
_entity.pdbx_description
1 polymer ?
#
loop_
_entity_poly.entity_id
_entity_poly.type
_entity_poly.pdbx_seq_one_letter_code
_entity_poly.pdbx_strand_id
1 'polypeptide(L)'
;MDAAVPTAELKPVAANERIQALDVIRGFALLGIFLMNIEWFNRPLADLGAGMAAGQTGIDYAVAWFIDVFVRGKFWTMFSMLFGMGFAVMLARATAAQRGFIAPYLRRTAALAAFGLLHGILIWGGDILLSYATAASVLLLTLFGRFWQGLLVAALLAGVGFAFDAGQQVGGFVMVLAVACLVALYLRNERSVRIGGKSWPLLAAVLAGAGLLAAVAGGIGVAIYGKGYAGLVAGAILIVLAWLSARYRNPPELRKARVGVVLYMVPALAMLIGAVVAMAMPESANKQTAEQKQQVEKFRAERRQEVATEARVMSSGTYAEAVATRREYYLNDYLRQGFFSVLVLGLFLLGAWFVQSGAITQPERYAGLFRKLVWIGLPLGLALAIVGHFIAPSHVQGQNDRQWQLAIGLQMVGNLPMSLGYIAAIVLLLRQRGWWARLLSWLAPAGRMALTNYLSQSVIASLYFYGYGLGHWGVGRAWQAVFVLVVFGLQLLISRWWLSNFRYGPMEWLWRWATYGRQPAMRDA
;
A
#
# COMPACT_ATOMS: atom_id res chain seq x y z
N MET A 1 42.43 18.78 21.71
CA MET A 1 42.31 19.57 20.47
C MET A 1 41.31 18.87 19.59
N ASP A 2 40.05 19.31 19.69
CA ASP A 2 38.90 18.79 18.96
C ASP A 2 38.93 19.30 17.51
N ALA A 3 39.14 18.39 16.55
CA ALA A 3 38.97 18.71 15.14
C ALA A 3 37.47 18.63 14.81
N ALA A 4 36.83 19.80 14.67
CA ALA A 4 35.45 19.94 14.24
C ALA A 4 35.24 19.26 12.87
N VAL A 5 34.32 18.29 12.81
CA VAL A 5 33.87 17.66 11.57
C VAL A 5 33.21 18.73 10.69
N PRO A 6 33.64 18.95 9.44
CA PRO A 6 33.04 19.96 8.57
C PRO A 6 31.56 19.63 8.32
N THR A 7 30.67 20.56 8.68
CA THR A 7 29.24 20.47 8.39
C THR A 7 29.00 20.77 6.91
N ALA A 8 29.28 19.78 6.05
CA ALA A 8 29.06 19.89 4.61
C ALA A 8 27.59 20.27 4.31
N GLU A 9 27.40 21.45 3.71
CA GLU A 9 26.10 21.99 3.32
C GLU A 9 25.22 20.96 2.58
N LEU A 10 23.94 20.92 2.95
CA LEU A 10 22.92 20.12 2.29
C LEU A 10 22.56 20.74 0.93
N LYS A 11 23.41 20.56 -0.08
CA LYS A 11 23.13 21.02 -1.44
C LYS A 11 22.11 20.09 -2.15
N PRO A 12 21.11 20.66 -2.86
CA PRO A 12 20.22 19.90 -3.73
C PRO A 12 20.94 19.17 -4.86
N VAL A 13 20.41 18.01 -5.22
CA VAL A 13 20.89 17.18 -6.34
C VAL A 13 20.80 17.95 -7.67
N ALA A 14 21.93 18.01 -8.38
CA ALA A 14 22.03 18.56 -9.73
C ALA A 14 21.13 17.80 -10.72
N ALA A 15 20.63 18.48 -11.76
CA ALA A 15 19.61 17.93 -12.67
C ALA A 15 20.06 16.69 -13.45
N ASN A 16 21.37 16.49 -13.60
CA ASN A 16 22.06 15.41 -14.32
C ASN A 16 22.22 14.09 -13.55
N GLU A 17 21.98 14.05 -12.23
CA GLU A 17 22.06 12.83 -11.39
C GLU A 17 20.68 12.20 -11.11
N ARG A 18 19.65 12.58 -11.87
CA ARG A 18 18.26 12.18 -11.62
C ARG A 18 17.86 10.98 -12.48
N ILE A 19 17.26 9.98 -11.82
CA ILE A 19 16.73 8.81 -12.50
C ILE A 19 15.38 9.19 -13.12
N GLN A 20 15.41 9.70 -14.35
CA GLN A 20 14.23 10.15 -15.09
C GLN A 20 13.10 9.11 -15.09
N ALA A 21 13.46 7.82 -15.19
CA ALA A 21 12.49 6.72 -15.13
C ALA A 21 11.64 6.76 -13.85
N LEU A 22 12.21 7.06 -12.68
CA LEU A 22 11.43 7.14 -11.43
C LEU A 22 10.43 8.30 -11.46
N ASP A 23 10.80 9.43 -12.05
CA ASP A 23 9.91 10.59 -12.14
C ASP A 23 8.76 10.31 -13.12
N VAL A 24 9.04 9.67 -14.26
CA VAL A 24 8.01 9.23 -15.22
C VAL A 24 7.06 8.21 -14.59
N ILE A 25 7.58 7.17 -13.93
CA ILE A 25 6.75 6.14 -13.30
C ILE A 25 5.90 6.75 -12.18
N ARG A 26 6.42 7.72 -11.41
CA ARG A 26 5.62 8.48 -10.43
C ARG A 26 4.49 9.27 -11.10
N GLY A 27 4.79 10.00 -12.19
CA GLY A 27 3.78 10.73 -12.94
C GLY A 27 2.68 9.82 -13.48
N PHE A 28 3.06 8.67 -14.05
CA PHE A 28 2.12 7.64 -14.48
C PHE A 28 1.29 7.09 -13.31
N ALA A 29 1.94 6.79 -12.18
CA ALA A 29 1.27 6.28 -10.99
C ALA A 29 0.21 7.27 -10.48
N LEU A 30 0.50 8.58 -10.46
CA LEU A 30 -0.44 9.60 -10.02
C LEU A 30 -1.72 9.64 -10.85
N LEU A 31 -1.65 9.48 -12.17
CA LEU A 31 -2.83 9.43 -13.03
C LEU A 31 -3.76 8.29 -12.62
N GLY A 32 -3.24 7.07 -12.45
CA GLY A 32 -4.10 5.95 -12.06
C GLY A 32 -4.56 5.99 -10.61
N ILE A 33 -3.76 6.56 -9.70
CA ILE A 33 -4.22 6.87 -8.34
C ILE A 33 -5.43 7.82 -8.39
N PHE A 34 -5.40 8.84 -9.26
CA PHE A 34 -6.51 9.76 -9.39
C PHE A 34 -7.75 9.09 -10.01
N LEU A 35 -7.57 8.28 -11.07
CA LEU A 35 -8.66 7.52 -11.72
C LEU A 35 -9.37 6.54 -10.76
N MET A 36 -8.64 5.88 -9.86
CA MET A 36 -9.27 4.99 -8.89
C MET A 36 -9.91 5.78 -7.73
N ASN A 37 -9.28 6.87 -7.28
CA ASN A 37 -9.75 7.62 -6.12
C ASN A 37 -10.98 8.47 -6.41
N ILE A 38 -11.13 8.96 -7.65
CA ILE A 38 -12.26 9.83 -8.02
C ILE A 38 -13.62 9.19 -7.76
N GLU A 39 -13.68 7.85 -7.80
CA GLU A 39 -14.87 7.08 -7.43
C GLU A 39 -15.37 7.42 -6.02
N TRP A 40 -14.44 7.57 -5.09
CA TRP A 40 -14.68 7.77 -3.66
C TRP A 40 -14.73 9.26 -3.26
N PHE A 41 -14.63 10.16 -4.24
CA PHE A 41 -15.14 11.53 -4.09
C PHE A 41 -16.62 11.62 -4.47
N ASN A 42 -17.11 10.62 -5.21
CA ASN A 42 -18.46 10.59 -5.77
C ASN A 42 -19.32 9.44 -5.21
N ARG A 43 -18.79 8.69 -4.25
CA ARG A 43 -19.45 7.61 -3.50
C ARG A 43 -18.96 7.64 -2.04
N PRO A 44 -19.75 7.12 -1.08
CA PRO A 44 -19.32 7.02 0.31
C PRO A 44 -18.06 6.15 0.44
N LEU A 45 -17.06 6.59 1.20
CA LEU A 45 -15.90 5.79 1.56
C LEU A 45 -16.30 4.56 2.39
N ALA A 46 -17.45 4.62 3.06
CA ALA A 46 -17.99 3.47 3.76
C ALA A 46 -18.27 2.25 2.82
N ASP A 47 -18.44 2.47 1.51
CA ASP A 47 -18.59 1.42 0.50
C ASP A 47 -17.25 0.94 -0.08
N LEU A 48 -16.10 1.42 0.42
CA LEU A 48 -14.79 1.05 -0.09
C LEU A 48 -14.57 -0.46 -0.01
N GLY A 49 -14.28 -1.08 -1.16
CA GLY A 49 -14.14 -2.53 -1.28
C GLY A 49 -15.38 -3.27 -1.80
N ALA A 50 -16.54 -2.60 -1.94
CA ALA A 50 -17.77 -3.17 -2.48
C ALA A 50 -17.76 -3.46 -4.01
N GLY A 51 -16.62 -3.26 -4.68
CA GLY A 51 -16.49 -3.48 -6.12
C GLY A 51 -17.00 -2.29 -6.96
N MET A 52 -17.46 -2.57 -8.18
CA MET A 52 -18.09 -1.55 -9.04
C MET A 52 -19.47 -1.18 -8.48
N ALA A 53 -19.87 0.08 -8.65
CA ALA A 53 -21.23 0.50 -8.28
C ALA A 53 -22.27 -0.33 -9.05
N ALA A 54 -23.30 -0.79 -8.35
CA ALA A 54 -24.42 -1.52 -8.93
C ALA A 54 -25.23 -0.63 -9.89
N GLY A 55 -25.87 -1.24 -10.89
CA GLY A 55 -26.74 -0.53 -11.83
C GLY A 55 -26.03 0.29 -12.90
N GLN A 56 -24.69 0.23 -13.00
CA GLN A 56 -23.97 0.84 -14.11
C GLN A 56 -24.31 0.15 -15.44
N THR A 57 -24.62 0.94 -16.46
CA THR A 57 -24.94 0.47 -17.81
C THR A 57 -24.19 1.29 -18.86
N GLY A 58 -24.16 0.81 -20.11
CA GLY A 58 -23.58 1.53 -21.24
C GLY A 58 -22.11 1.95 -21.02
N ILE A 59 -21.81 3.22 -21.29
CA ILE A 59 -20.45 3.77 -21.22
C ILE A 59 -19.90 3.81 -19.79
N ASP A 60 -20.76 4.04 -18.80
CA ASP A 60 -20.34 4.08 -17.39
C ASP A 60 -19.81 2.72 -16.94
N TYR A 61 -20.51 1.64 -17.32
CA TYR A 61 -20.03 0.28 -17.07
C TYR A 61 -18.70 0.00 -17.76
N ALA A 62 -18.56 0.37 -19.04
CA ALA A 62 -17.32 0.14 -19.79
C ALA A 62 -16.11 0.85 -19.16
N VAL A 63 -16.30 2.09 -18.72
CA VAL A 63 -15.25 2.86 -18.02
C VAL A 63 -14.97 2.27 -16.63
N ALA A 64 -16.00 1.87 -15.88
CA ALA A 64 -15.82 1.21 -14.59
C ALA A 64 -15.03 -0.09 -14.71
N TRP A 65 -15.40 -0.93 -15.68
CA TRP A 65 -14.72 -2.18 -16.00
C TRP A 65 -13.25 -1.94 -16.35
N PHE A 66 -12.98 -0.95 -17.22
CA PHE A 66 -11.61 -0.59 -17.58
C PHE A 66 -10.80 -0.19 -16.35
N ILE A 67 -11.34 0.67 -15.49
CA ILE A 67 -10.63 1.11 -14.29
C ILE A 67 -10.44 -0.05 -13.31
N ASP A 68 -11.43 -0.92 -13.13
CA ASP A 68 -11.33 -2.07 -12.24
C ASP A 68 -10.24 -3.07 -12.69
N VAL A 69 -10.22 -3.40 -13.98
CA VAL A 69 -9.26 -4.37 -14.55
C VAL A 69 -7.85 -3.78 -14.66
N PHE A 70 -7.70 -2.56 -15.18
CA PHE A 70 -6.39 -2.01 -15.53
C PHE A 70 -5.77 -1.11 -14.46
N VAL A 71 -6.58 -0.49 -13.58
CA VAL A 71 -6.09 0.56 -12.67
C VAL A 71 -6.19 0.16 -11.20
N ARG A 72 -7.38 -0.23 -10.75
CA ARG A 72 -7.65 -0.56 -9.34
C ARG A 72 -6.71 -1.67 -8.88
N GLY A 73 -6.08 -1.47 -7.73
CA GLY A 73 -5.07 -2.41 -7.20
C GLY A 73 -3.64 -2.13 -7.68
N LYS A 74 -3.46 -1.88 -8.98
CA LYS A 74 -2.14 -1.89 -9.63
C LYS A 74 -1.37 -0.60 -9.33
N PHE A 75 -2.07 0.54 -9.32
CA PHE A 75 -1.44 1.85 -9.21
C PHE A 75 -1.00 2.18 -7.77
N TRP A 76 -1.77 1.81 -6.74
CA TRP A 76 -1.27 1.93 -5.36
C TRP A 76 -0.19 0.90 -5.02
N THR A 77 -0.22 -0.28 -5.66
CA THR A 77 0.86 -1.27 -5.54
C THR A 77 2.16 -0.68 -6.12
N MET A 78 2.09 -0.07 -7.30
CA MET A 78 3.20 0.64 -7.95
C MET A 78 3.69 1.84 -7.13
N PHE A 79 2.77 2.68 -6.65
CA PHE A 79 3.10 3.87 -5.86
C PHE A 79 3.77 3.51 -4.53
N SER A 80 3.34 2.43 -3.87
CA SER A 80 4.01 1.88 -2.69
C SER A 80 5.45 1.48 -3.00
N MET A 81 5.68 0.74 -4.10
CA MET A 81 7.03 0.36 -4.52
C MET A 81 7.91 1.58 -4.80
N LEU A 82 7.37 2.62 -5.46
CA LEU A 82 8.09 3.87 -5.72
C LEU A 82 8.50 4.61 -4.45
N PHE A 83 7.71 4.52 -3.38
CA PHE A 83 8.07 5.07 -2.07
C PHE A 83 9.27 4.31 -1.49
N GLY A 84 9.26 2.98 -1.56
CA GLY A 84 10.41 2.12 -1.22
C GLY A 84 11.67 2.41 -2.03
N MET A 85 11.52 2.66 -3.33
CA MET A 85 12.62 3.13 -4.19
C MET A 85 13.14 4.49 -3.72
N GLY A 86 12.25 5.41 -3.34
CA GLY A 86 12.60 6.72 -2.77
C GLY A 86 13.41 6.61 -1.48
N PHE A 87 13.00 5.73 -0.56
CA PHE A 87 13.77 5.38 0.64
C PHE A 87 15.18 4.90 0.27
N ALA A 88 15.29 3.93 -0.63
CA ALA A 88 16.57 3.34 -1.01
C ALA A 88 17.51 4.35 -1.68
N VAL A 89 16.99 5.23 -2.55
CA VAL A 89 17.78 6.32 -3.16
C VAL A 89 18.27 7.31 -2.09
N MET A 90 17.41 7.68 -1.13
CA MET A 90 17.80 8.59 -0.05
C MET A 90 18.87 7.96 0.86
N LEU A 91 18.73 6.68 1.20
CA LEU A 91 19.71 5.93 1.98
C LEU A 91 21.04 5.83 1.25
N ALA A 92 21.04 5.43 -0.03
CA ALA A 92 22.25 5.32 -0.83
C ALA A 92 23.02 6.64 -0.91
N ARG A 93 22.32 7.76 -1.09
CA ARG A 93 22.91 9.11 -1.10
C ARG A 93 23.48 9.51 0.25
N ALA A 94 22.77 9.23 1.34
CA ALA A 94 23.26 9.52 2.69
C ALA A 94 24.53 8.72 3.00
N THR A 95 24.55 7.43 2.65
CA THR A 95 25.73 6.57 2.81
C THR A 95 26.91 7.05 1.96
N ALA A 96 26.68 7.37 0.68
CA ALA A 96 27.73 7.86 -0.22
C ALA A 96 28.32 9.21 0.26
N ALA A 97 27.50 10.07 0.85
CA ALA A 97 27.92 11.34 1.43
C ALA A 97 28.42 11.23 2.88
N GLN A 98 28.47 10.02 3.47
CA GLN A 98 28.80 9.78 4.89
C GLN A 98 27.97 10.61 5.88
N ARG A 99 26.67 10.78 5.62
CA ARG A 99 25.75 11.57 6.44
C ARG A 99 24.80 10.68 7.26
N GLY A 100 24.38 11.18 8.41
CA GLY A 100 23.33 10.56 9.21
C GLY A 100 22.01 10.46 8.42
N PHE A 101 21.40 9.27 8.41
CA PHE A 101 20.17 8.98 7.65
C PHE A 101 18.91 8.96 8.51
N ILE A 102 18.98 8.38 9.71
CA ILE A 102 17.81 8.06 10.53
C ILE A 102 17.03 9.31 10.94
N ALA A 103 17.68 10.32 11.52
CA ALA A 103 17.00 11.52 12.01
C ALA A 103 16.31 12.33 10.88
N PRO A 104 16.97 12.63 9.73
CA PRO A 104 16.28 13.26 8.60
C PRO A 104 15.09 12.43 8.09
N TYR A 105 15.24 11.10 8.00
CA TYR A 105 14.16 10.26 7.51
C TYR A 105 12.98 10.18 8.51
N LEU A 106 13.23 10.20 9.82
CA LEU A 106 12.17 10.31 10.84
C LEU A 106 11.41 11.64 10.71
N ARG A 107 12.11 12.77 10.57
CA ARG A 107 11.46 14.08 10.35
C ARG A 107 10.62 14.10 9.07
N ARG A 108 11.15 13.54 7.99
CA ARG A 108 10.44 13.36 6.71
C ARG A 108 9.16 12.54 6.89
N THR A 109 9.24 11.47 7.66
CA THR A 109 8.12 10.56 7.92
C THR A 109 7.07 11.21 8.83
N ALA A 110 7.50 11.95 9.86
CA ALA A 110 6.61 12.72 10.73
C ALA A 110 5.88 13.84 9.97
N ALA A 111 6.58 14.56 9.09
CA ALA A 111 5.97 15.56 8.22
C ALA A 111 4.94 14.93 7.26
N LEU A 112 5.24 13.74 6.70
CA LEU A 112 4.30 13.00 5.87
C LEU A 112 3.04 12.58 6.65
N ALA A 113 3.21 12.10 7.89
CA ALA A 113 2.10 11.77 8.78
C ALA A 113 1.23 12.99 9.10
N ALA A 114 1.86 14.16 9.35
CA ALA A 114 1.13 15.40 9.58
C ALA A 114 0.31 15.83 8.36
N PHE A 115 0.89 15.76 7.16
CA PHE A 115 0.14 16.03 5.93
C PHE A 115 -1.01 15.05 5.73
N GLY A 116 -0.78 13.76 5.95
CA GLY A 116 -1.83 12.74 5.84
C GLY A 116 -2.96 12.93 6.85
N LEU A 117 -2.64 13.27 8.10
CA LEU A 117 -3.64 13.54 9.13
C LEU A 117 -4.49 14.77 8.79
N LEU A 118 -3.84 15.88 8.39
CA LEU A 118 -4.54 17.09 8.00
C LEU A 118 -5.38 16.86 6.74
N HIS A 119 -4.84 16.19 5.72
CA HIS A 119 -5.55 15.89 4.49
C HIS A 119 -6.73 14.93 4.71
N GLY A 120 -6.53 13.88 5.49
CA GLY A 120 -7.55 12.89 5.87
C GLY A 120 -8.77 13.51 6.56
N ILE A 121 -8.52 14.40 7.52
CA ILE A 121 -9.57 15.06 8.31
C ILE A 121 -10.20 16.22 7.55
N LEU A 122 -9.38 17.10 6.95
CA LEU A 122 -9.86 18.37 6.40
C LEU A 122 -10.33 18.27 4.95
N ILE A 123 -9.87 17.29 4.18
CA ILE A 123 -10.07 17.26 2.71
C ILE A 123 -10.74 15.97 2.25
N TRP A 124 -10.16 14.80 2.55
CA TRP A 124 -10.68 13.53 2.05
C TRP A 124 -10.18 12.34 2.88
N GLY A 125 -11.11 11.54 3.43
CA GLY A 125 -10.80 10.42 4.33
C GLY A 125 -10.10 9.22 3.68
N GLY A 126 -10.01 9.15 2.34
CA GLY A 126 -9.32 8.06 1.63
C GLY A 126 -7.79 8.24 1.51
N ASP A 127 -7.19 9.09 2.35
CA ASP A 127 -5.76 9.39 2.32
C ASP A 127 -4.87 8.16 2.49
N ILE A 128 -3.77 8.10 1.72
CA ILE A 128 -2.75 7.05 1.82
C ILE A 128 -1.48 7.52 2.54
N LEU A 129 -1.29 8.82 2.74
CA LEU A 129 -0.04 9.39 3.27
C LEU A 129 0.20 8.95 4.71
N LEU A 130 -0.84 8.93 5.56
CA LEU A 130 -0.71 8.47 6.94
C LEU A 130 -0.32 6.99 7.03
N SER A 131 -0.98 6.13 6.23
CA SER A 131 -0.64 4.70 6.11
C SER A 131 0.78 4.49 5.60
N TYR A 132 1.25 5.32 4.67
CA TYR A 132 2.61 5.26 4.14
C TYR A 132 3.64 5.74 5.17
N ALA A 133 3.29 6.74 6.01
CA ALA A 133 4.14 7.18 7.10
C ALA A 133 4.31 6.08 8.16
N THR A 134 3.24 5.34 8.48
CA THR A 134 3.33 4.15 9.35
C THR A 134 4.19 3.07 8.74
N ALA A 135 3.92 2.68 7.49
CA ALA A 135 4.74 1.68 6.81
C ALA A 135 6.22 2.10 6.70
N ALA A 136 6.51 3.40 6.53
CA ALA A 136 7.87 3.95 6.53
C ALA A 136 8.55 3.85 7.91
N SER A 137 7.79 4.09 8.98
CA SER A 137 8.27 3.96 10.36
C SER A 137 8.55 2.50 10.71
N VAL A 138 7.65 1.61 10.29
CA VAL A 138 7.81 0.16 10.41
C VAL A 138 9.03 -0.32 9.60
N LEU A 139 9.23 0.19 8.38
CA LEU A 139 10.41 -0.11 7.57
C LEU A 139 11.70 0.28 8.29
N LEU A 140 11.76 1.45 8.93
CA LEU A 140 12.91 1.86 9.74
C LEU A 140 13.15 0.91 10.92
N LEU A 141 12.09 0.56 11.65
CA LEU A 141 12.18 -0.40 12.75
C LEU A 141 12.70 -1.75 12.26
N THR A 142 12.19 -2.24 11.12
CA THR A 142 12.57 -3.51 10.50
C THR A 142 14.01 -3.51 9.99
N LEU A 143 14.55 -2.39 9.52
CA LEU A 143 15.91 -2.32 8.99
C LEU A 143 16.98 -1.91 10.01
N PHE A 144 16.63 -1.09 11.01
CA PHE A 144 17.60 -0.47 11.92
C PHE A 144 17.30 -0.65 13.41
N GLY A 145 16.04 -0.89 13.79
CA GLY A 145 15.63 -1.01 15.20
C GLY A 145 15.94 -2.40 15.78
N ARG A 146 16.09 -2.55 17.10
CA ARG A 146 16.36 -3.87 17.71
C ARG A 146 15.06 -4.69 17.75
N PHE A 147 15.03 -5.90 17.19
CA PHE A 147 13.79 -6.67 17.06
C PHE A 147 13.07 -6.90 18.40
N TRP A 148 13.81 -7.14 19.49
CA TRP A 148 13.22 -7.36 20.81
C TRP A 148 12.53 -6.12 21.38
N GLN A 149 13.00 -4.91 21.05
CA GLN A 149 12.34 -3.66 21.47
C GLN A 149 10.97 -3.54 20.81
N GLY A 150 10.86 -3.90 19.53
CA GLY A 150 9.57 -3.93 18.83
C GLY A 150 8.60 -4.96 19.44
N LEU A 151 9.10 -6.13 19.83
CA LEU A 151 8.29 -7.14 20.52
C LEU A 151 7.82 -6.68 21.91
N LEU A 152 8.66 -5.98 22.66
CA LEU A 152 8.26 -5.39 23.94
C LEU A 152 7.16 -4.35 23.78
N VAL A 153 7.29 -3.44 22.79
CA VAL A 153 6.25 -2.46 22.49
C VAL A 153 4.95 -3.16 22.08
N ALA A 154 5.03 -4.20 21.26
CA ALA A 154 3.87 -4.99 20.86
C ALA A 154 3.19 -5.66 22.08
N ALA A 155 3.97 -6.24 23.00
CA ALA A 155 3.46 -6.85 24.22
C ALA A 155 2.81 -5.83 25.17
N LEU A 156 3.43 -4.65 25.33
CA LEU A 156 2.87 -3.56 26.11
C LEU A 156 1.55 -3.06 25.51
N LEU A 157 1.50 -2.84 24.19
CA LEU A 157 0.27 -2.43 23.51
C LEU A 157 -0.83 -3.49 23.65
N ALA A 158 -0.49 -4.78 23.53
CA ALA A 158 -1.45 -5.87 23.76
C ALA A 158 -1.97 -5.87 25.21
N GLY A 159 -1.09 -5.65 26.19
CA GLY A 159 -1.46 -5.53 27.60
C GLY A 159 -2.39 -4.35 27.88
N VAL A 160 -2.12 -3.18 27.29
CA VAL A 160 -3.01 -2.01 27.34
C VAL A 160 -4.34 -2.32 26.66
N GLY A 161 -4.33 -2.94 25.48
CA GLY A 161 -5.54 -3.38 24.79
C GLY A 161 -6.42 -4.27 25.64
N PHE A 162 -5.81 -5.22 26.36
CA PHE A 162 -6.53 -6.09 27.27
C PHE A 162 -7.07 -5.33 28.49
N ALA A 163 -6.26 -4.47 29.11
CA ALA A 163 -6.63 -3.73 30.32
C ALA A 163 -7.78 -2.74 30.13
N PHE A 164 -7.95 -2.19 28.92
CA PHE A 164 -8.96 -1.17 28.61
C PHE A 164 -10.06 -1.66 27.67
N ASP A 165 -10.20 -2.98 27.46
CA ASP A 165 -11.09 -3.57 26.45
C ASP A 165 -10.93 -2.93 25.04
N ALA A 166 -9.70 -2.49 24.76
CA ALA A 166 -9.30 -1.82 23.54
C ALA A 166 -8.57 -2.77 22.57
N GLY A 167 -8.78 -4.09 22.73
CA GLY A 167 -8.08 -5.13 21.97
C GLY A 167 -8.25 -5.00 20.47
N GLN A 168 -9.45 -4.63 20.01
CA GLN A 168 -9.75 -4.43 18.59
C GLN A 168 -9.01 -3.22 17.99
N GLN A 169 -8.82 -2.16 18.79
CA GLN A 169 -8.16 -0.92 18.37
C GLN A 169 -6.63 -1.07 18.32
N VAL A 170 -6.04 -1.86 19.24
CA VAL A 170 -4.58 -2.04 19.29
C VAL A 170 -4.09 -3.25 18.50
N GLY A 171 -4.94 -4.25 18.24
CA GLY A 171 -4.56 -5.52 17.64
C GLY A 171 -3.86 -5.37 16.29
N GLY A 172 -4.32 -4.41 15.46
CA GLY A 172 -3.68 -4.07 14.19
C GLY A 172 -2.22 -3.64 14.36
N PHE A 173 -1.92 -2.76 15.33
CA PHE A 173 -0.57 -2.28 15.60
C PHE A 173 0.32 -3.37 16.20
N VAL A 174 -0.23 -4.19 17.10
CA VAL A 174 0.48 -5.34 17.68
C VAL A 174 0.93 -6.29 16.57
N MET A 175 0.03 -6.61 15.64
CA MET A 175 0.34 -7.45 14.47
C MET A 175 1.42 -6.82 13.58
N VAL A 176 1.30 -5.53 13.26
CA VAL A 176 2.29 -4.80 12.45
C VAL A 176 3.69 -4.91 13.08
N LEU A 177 3.80 -4.62 14.38
CA LEU A 177 5.07 -4.69 15.11
C LEU A 177 5.62 -6.12 15.16
N ALA A 178 4.77 -7.12 15.41
CA ALA A 178 5.16 -8.52 15.42
C ALA A 178 5.74 -8.94 14.06
N VAL A 179 5.05 -8.64 12.96
CA VAL A 179 5.52 -8.94 11.61
C VAL A 179 6.83 -8.19 11.32
N ALA A 180 6.93 -6.91 11.69
CA ALA A 180 8.15 -6.12 11.51
C ALA A 180 9.37 -6.75 12.19
N CYS A 181 9.18 -7.31 13.39
CA CYS A 181 10.22 -7.99 14.16
C CYS A 181 10.60 -9.36 13.56
N LEU A 182 9.62 -10.13 13.09
CA LEU A 182 9.88 -11.40 12.43
C LEU A 182 10.65 -11.20 11.12
N VAL A 183 10.24 -10.20 10.33
CA VAL A 183 10.92 -9.83 9.09
C VAL A 183 12.35 -9.35 9.35
N ALA A 184 12.56 -8.58 10.41
CA ALA A 184 13.88 -8.13 10.84
C ALA A 184 14.85 -9.29 11.05
N LEU A 185 14.43 -10.35 11.75
CA LEU A 185 15.25 -11.54 12.01
C LEU A 185 15.79 -12.18 10.72
N TYR A 186 14.97 -12.22 9.66
CA TYR A 186 15.37 -12.77 8.37
C TYR A 186 16.23 -11.83 7.54
N LEU A 187 15.84 -10.55 7.41
CA LEU A 187 16.59 -9.59 6.61
C LEU A 187 18.02 -9.41 7.14
N ARG A 188 18.15 -9.28 8.47
CA ARG A 188 19.41 -8.97 9.17
C ARG A 188 20.17 -10.19 9.64
N ASN A 189 19.57 -11.37 9.53
CA ASN A 189 20.23 -12.63 9.83
C ASN A 189 20.72 -12.79 11.28
N GLU A 190 20.01 -12.19 12.23
CA GLU A 190 20.58 -11.85 13.54
C GLU A 190 20.83 -13.05 14.45
N ARG A 191 20.03 -14.13 14.32
CA ARG A 191 20.08 -15.25 15.28
C ARG A 191 19.83 -16.61 14.62
N SER A 192 20.42 -17.62 15.23
CA SER A 192 20.18 -19.04 14.94
C SER A 192 20.04 -19.84 16.23
N VAL A 193 19.28 -20.92 16.18
CA VAL A 193 19.09 -21.88 17.28
C VAL A 193 19.73 -23.20 16.87
N ARG A 194 20.34 -23.91 17.81
CA ARG A 194 20.85 -25.28 17.58
C ARG A 194 19.78 -26.28 17.98
N ILE A 195 19.33 -27.10 17.03
CA ILE A 195 18.36 -28.17 17.25
C ILE A 195 18.96 -29.45 16.64
N GLY A 196 19.15 -30.49 17.46
CA GLY A 196 19.71 -31.77 17.02
C GLY A 196 21.09 -31.65 16.36
N GLY A 197 21.97 -30.80 16.91
CA GLY A 197 23.32 -30.56 16.39
C GLY A 197 23.41 -29.67 15.14
N LYS A 198 22.29 -29.35 14.48
CA LYS A 198 22.24 -28.45 13.31
C LYS A 198 21.84 -27.03 13.71
N SER A 199 22.44 -26.03 13.06
CA SER A 199 22.11 -24.62 13.26
C SER A 199 20.97 -24.18 12.34
N TRP A 200 19.87 -23.73 12.93
CA TRP A 200 18.66 -23.28 12.23
C TRP A 200 18.47 -21.77 12.38
N PRO A 201 18.06 -21.04 11.34
CA PRO A 201 17.67 -19.64 11.48
C PRO A 201 16.54 -19.48 12.51
N LEU A 202 16.65 -18.49 13.40
CA LEU A 202 15.66 -18.30 14.48
C LEU A 202 14.24 -18.11 13.92
N LEU A 203 14.08 -17.32 12.84
CA LEU A 203 12.76 -17.12 12.22
C LEU A 203 12.13 -18.45 11.78
N ALA A 204 12.91 -19.33 11.13
CA ALA A 204 12.40 -20.61 10.66
C ALA A 204 11.93 -21.48 11.84
N ALA A 205 12.70 -21.53 12.92
CA ALA A 205 12.32 -22.26 14.12
C ALA A 205 11.04 -21.71 14.76
N VAL A 206 10.93 -20.38 14.89
CA VAL A 206 9.74 -19.70 15.45
C VAL A 206 8.49 -19.98 14.60
N LEU A 207 8.59 -19.82 13.27
CA LEU A 207 7.47 -20.07 12.36
C LEU A 207 7.07 -21.55 12.34
N ALA A 208 8.03 -22.48 12.37
CA ALA A 208 7.75 -23.91 12.40
C ALA A 208 7.04 -24.31 13.71
N GLY A 209 7.52 -23.81 14.85
CA GLY A 209 6.91 -24.06 16.15
C GLY A 209 5.48 -23.49 16.24
N ALA A 210 5.30 -22.23 15.84
CA ALA A 210 3.98 -21.61 15.79
C ALA A 210 3.03 -22.33 14.82
N GLY A 211 3.55 -22.77 13.67
CA GLY A 211 2.79 -23.51 12.68
C GLY A 211 2.33 -24.89 13.17
N LEU A 212 3.21 -25.63 13.84
CA LEU A 212 2.86 -26.90 14.47
C LEU A 212 1.79 -26.72 15.56
N LEU A 213 1.95 -25.72 16.43
CA LEU A 213 0.96 -25.43 17.47
C LEU A 213 -0.41 -25.08 16.88
N ALA A 214 -0.44 -24.22 15.85
CA ALA A 214 -1.68 -23.86 15.17
C ALA A 214 -2.34 -25.06 14.47
N ALA A 215 -1.54 -25.92 13.83
CA ALA A 215 -2.03 -27.13 13.18
C ALA A 215 -2.60 -28.14 14.20
N VAL A 216 -1.92 -28.35 15.33
CA VAL A 216 -2.40 -29.23 16.40
C VAL A 216 -3.69 -28.69 17.01
N ALA A 217 -3.72 -27.42 17.39
CA ALA A 217 -4.92 -26.78 17.94
C ALA A 217 -6.09 -26.83 16.94
N GLY A 218 -5.81 -26.56 15.65
CA GLY A 218 -6.80 -26.67 14.58
C GLY A 218 -7.32 -28.10 14.40
N GLY A 219 -6.44 -29.10 14.43
CA GLY A 219 -6.79 -30.52 14.34
C GLY A 219 -7.64 -31.00 15.50
N ILE A 220 -7.27 -30.63 16.73
CA ILE A 220 -8.07 -30.88 17.94
C ILE A 220 -9.45 -30.22 17.80
N GLY A 221 -9.50 -28.97 17.34
CA GLY A 221 -10.76 -28.27 17.11
C GLY A 221 -11.66 -29.00 16.11
N VAL A 222 -11.11 -29.44 14.98
CA VAL A 222 -11.86 -30.21 13.97
C VAL A 222 -12.36 -31.53 14.56
N ALA A 223 -11.51 -32.27 15.29
CA ALA A 223 -11.86 -33.56 15.85
C ALA A 223 -12.95 -33.49 16.95
N ILE A 224 -12.89 -32.47 17.82
CA ILE A 224 -13.79 -32.35 18.97
C ILE A 224 -15.05 -31.56 18.64
N TYR A 225 -14.91 -30.45 17.91
CA TYR A 225 -16.00 -29.48 17.70
C TYR A 225 -16.49 -29.40 16.25
N GLY A 226 -15.88 -30.16 15.33
CA GLY A 226 -16.12 -30.00 13.88
C GLY A 226 -15.68 -28.63 13.34
N LYS A 227 -14.89 -27.86 14.10
CA LYS A 227 -14.48 -26.47 13.80
C LYS A 227 -13.01 -26.28 14.18
N GLY A 228 -12.19 -25.77 13.28
CA GLY A 228 -10.74 -25.60 13.54
C GLY A 228 -9.86 -25.51 12.29
N TYR A 229 -10.47 -25.63 11.11
CA TYR A 229 -9.80 -25.55 9.81
C TYR A 229 -8.96 -24.28 9.61
N ALA A 230 -9.36 -23.14 10.19
CA ALA A 230 -8.56 -21.93 10.17
C ALA A 230 -7.18 -22.12 10.83
N GLY A 231 -7.12 -22.87 11.94
CA GLY A 231 -5.87 -23.22 12.62
C GLY A 231 -5.00 -24.16 11.78
N LEU A 232 -5.60 -25.13 11.09
CA LEU A 232 -4.89 -26.03 10.16
C LEU A 232 -4.28 -25.26 8.98
N VAL A 233 -5.07 -24.37 8.35
CA VAL A 233 -4.61 -23.53 7.24
C VAL A 233 -3.50 -22.58 7.70
N ALA A 234 -3.69 -21.88 8.82
CA ALA A 234 -2.67 -21.01 9.39
C ALA A 234 -1.39 -21.79 9.72
N GLY A 235 -1.52 -22.97 10.31
CA GLY A 235 -0.41 -23.86 10.63
C GLY A 235 0.39 -24.27 9.39
N ALA A 236 -0.30 -24.71 8.33
CA ALA A 236 0.32 -25.07 7.06
C ALA A 236 1.06 -23.89 6.41
N ILE A 237 0.44 -22.70 6.39
CA ILE A 237 1.07 -21.47 5.86
C ILE A 237 2.36 -21.16 6.65
N LEU A 238 2.31 -21.19 7.98
CA LEU A 238 3.47 -20.91 8.83
C LEU A 238 4.60 -21.93 8.63
N ILE A 239 4.30 -23.22 8.45
CA ILE A 239 5.28 -24.26 8.16
C ILE A 239 5.94 -24.03 6.79
N VAL A 240 5.16 -23.68 5.77
CA VAL A 240 5.71 -23.34 4.44
C VAL A 240 6.61 -22.11 4.53
N LEU A 241 6.19 -21.07 5.26
CA LEU A 241 7.00 -19.87 5.49
C LEU A 241 8.29 -20.18 6.26
N ALA A 242 8.23 -21.08 7.24
CA ALA A 242 9.41 -21.56 7.96
C ALA A 242 10.41 -22.20 7.00
N TRP A 243 9.95 -23.12 6.16
CA TRP A 243 10.78 -23.77 5.14
C TRP A 243 11.36 -22.78 4.14
N LEU A 244 10.54 -21.87 3.59
CA LEU A 244 11.00 -20.83 2.66
C LEU A 244 12.07 -19.94 3.29
N SER A 245 11.87 -19.52 4.54
CA SER A 245 12.82 -18.67 5.26
C SER A 245 14.17 -19.34 5.51
N ALA A 246 14.17 -20.67 5.74
CA ALA A 246 15.40 -21.44 5.88
C ALA A 246 16.08 -21.69 4.52
N ARG A 247 15.31 -22.16 3.53
CA ARG A 247 15.80 -22.56 2.21
C ARG A 247 16.37 -21.41 1.39
N TYR A 248 15.69 -20.26 1.44
CA TYR A 248 16.02 -19.08 0.66
C TYR A 248 16.67 -17.99 1.52
N ARG A 249 17.49 -18.36 2.50
CA ARG A 249 18.27 -17.40 3.30
C ARG A 249 19.37 -16.71 2.49
N ASN A 250 19.91 -17.40 1.50
CA ASN A 250 21.00 -16.92 0.64
C ASN A 250 20.57 -16.83 -0.83
N PRO A 251 21.17 -15.93 -1.62
CA PRO A 251 22.12 -14.90 -1.19
C PRO A 251 21.41 -13.67 -0.54
N PRO A 252 22.11 -12.86 0.29
CA PRO A 252 21.49 -11.81 1.11
C PRO A 252 20.77 -10.70 0.33
N GLU A 253 21.27 -10.35 -0.85
CA GLU A 253 20.75 -9.29 -1.72
C GLU A 253 19.32 -9.56 -2.19
N LEU A 254 18.87 -10.82 -2.22
CA LEU A 254 17.51 -11.19 -2.61
C LEU A 254 16.52 -11.19 -1.45
N ARG A 255 16.97 -11.04 -0.20
CA ARG A 255 16.09 -11.16 0.98
C ARG A 255 14.96 -10.12 0.97
N LYS A 256 15.26 -8.87 0.59
CA LYS A 256 14.25 -7.78 0.52
C LYS A 256 13.18 -8.07 -0.54
N ALA A 257 13.58 -8.55 -1.72
CA ALA A 257 12.63 -8.96 -2.76
C ALA A 257 11.76 -10.14 -2.30
N ARG A 258 12.38 -11.17 -1.71
CA ARG A 258 11.67 -12.36 -1.22
C ARG A 258 10.64 -12.01 -0.16
N VAL A 259 11.05 -11.24 0.86
CA VAL A 259 10.12 -10.74 1.90
C VAL A 259 9.03 -9.88 1.28
N GLY A 260 9.39 -8.98 0.37
CA GLY A 260 8.42 -8.08 -0.26
C GLY A 260 7.33 -8.83 -1.01
N VAL A 261 7.71 -9.85 -1.78
CA VAL A 261 6.76 -10.76 -2.45
C VAL A 261 5.96 -11.56 -1.41
N VAL A 262 6.60 -12.14 -0.40
CA VAL A 262 5.92 -12.95 0.63
C VAL A 262 4.87 -12.14 1.39
N LEU A 263 5.21 -10.94 1.89
CA LEU A 263 4.29 -10.09 2.66
C LEU A 263 3.10 -9.63 1.83
N TYR A 264 3.25 -9.50 0.51
CA TYR A 264 2.15 -9.16 -0.38
C TYR A 264 1.29 -10.40 -0.74
N MET A 265 1.95 -11.52 -1.05
CA MET A 265 1.29 -12.73 -1.58
C MET A 265 0.62 -13.58 -0.51
N VAL A 266 1.15 -13.64 0.72
CA VAL A 266 0.56 -14.46 1.80
C VAL A 266 -0.89 -14.06 2.10
N PRO A 267 -1.23 -12.76 2.27
CA PRO A 267 -2.62 -12.30 2.32
C PRO A 267 -3.49 -12.81 1.19
N ALA A 268 -3.04 -12.64 -0.06
CA ALA A 268 -3.79 -13.01 -1.25
C ALA A 268 -4.04 -14.53 -1.32
N LEU A 269 -3.02 -15.32 -1.03
CA LEU A 269 -3.10 -16.78 -0.99
C LEU A 269 -3.98 -17.26 0.17
N ALA A 270 -3.92 -16.61 1.34
CA ALA A 270 -4.79 -16.93 2.46
C ALA A 270 -6.26 -16.69 2.12
N MET A 271 -6.59 -15.61 1.39
CA MET A 271 -7.95 -15.37 0.90
C MET A 271 -8.40 -16.44 -0.10
N LEU A 272 -7.53 -16.84 -1.04
CA LEU A 272 -7.84 -17.90 -2.00
C LEU A 272 -8.06 -19.25 -1.32
N ILE A 273 -7.16 -19.65 -0.42
CA ILE A 273 -7.27 -20.89 0.34
C ILE A 273 -8.53 -20.85 1.21
N GLY A 274 -8.79 -19.74 1.90
CA GLY A 274 -9.99 -19.53 2.71
C GLY A 274 -11.27 -19.68 1.88
N ALA A 275 -11.31 -19.09 0.69
CA ALA A 275 -12.43 -19.21 -0.22
C ALA A 275 -12.65 -20.67 -0.68
N VAL A 276 -11.60 -21.36 -1.13
CA VAL A 276 -11.67 -22.76 -1.58
C VAL A 276 -12.11 -23.68 -0.44
N VAL A 277 -11.52 -23.52 0.75
CA VAL A 277 -11.90 -24.28 1.95
C VAL A 277 -13.37 -24.04 2.29
N ALA A 278 -13.81 -22.78 2.28
CA ALA A 278 -15.21 -22.46 2.56
C ALA A 278 -16.17 -23.01 1.49
N MET A 279 -15.77 -23.05 0.22
CA MET A 279 -16.56 -23.67 -0.87
C MET A 279 -16.65 -25.20 -0.74
N ALA A 280 -15.60 -25.85 -0.25
CA ALA A 280 -15.56 -27.30 -0.06
C ALA A 280 -16.31 -27.77 1.21
N MET A 281 -16.65 -26.87 2.13
CA MET A 281 -17.34 -27.21 3.37
C MET A 281 -18.85 -27.40 3.17
N PRO A 282 -19.45 -28.44 3.80
CA PRO A 282 -20.91 -28.62 3.78
C PRO A 282 -21.61 -27.43 4.46
N GLU A 283 -22.78 -27.04 3.98
CA GLU A 283 -23.54 -25.89 4.52
C GLU A 283 -23.82 -26.01 6.02
N SER A 284 -23.95 -27.24 6.53
CA SER A 284 -24.12 -27.54 7.95
C SER A 284 -22.94 -27.08 8.83
N ALA A 285 -21.71 -27.08 8.30
CA ALA A 285 -20.51 -26.61 8.99
C ALA A 285 -20.46 -25.08 9.12
N ASN A 286 -21.27 -24.37 8.34
CA ASN A 286 -21.35 -22.91 8.33
C ASN A 286 -22.59 -22.35 9.05
N LYS A 287 -23.28 -23.17 9.85
CA LYS A 287 -24.38 -22.72 10.70
C LYS A 287 -23.86 -21.71 11.73
N GLN A 288 -24.08 -20.43 11.43
CA GLN A 288 -23.89 -19.35 12.39
C GLN A 288 -24.87 -19.51 13.55
N THR A 289 -24.39 -19.34 14.78
CA THR A 289 -25.26 -19.27 15.96
C THR A 289 -26.20 -18.07 15.84
N ALA A 290 -27.32 -18.09 16.58
CA ALA A 290 -28.24 -16.95 16.60
C ALA A 290 -27.52 -15.63 16.96
N GLU A 291 -26.60 -15.68 17.93
CA GLU A 291 -25.74 -14.56 18.32
C GLU A 291 -24.85 -14.08 17.16
N GLN A 292 -24.23 -15.00 16.41
CA GLN A 292 -23.39 -14.63 15.26
C GLN A 292 -24.21 -13.99 14.14
N LYS A 293 -25.41 -14.50 13.86
CA LYS A 293 -26.32 -13.88 12.89
C LYS A 293 -26.72 -12.47 13.33
N GLN A 294 -27.09 -12.30 14.60
CA GLN A 294 -27.47 -11.00 15.16
C GLN A 294 -26.30 -10.01 15.11
N GLN A 295 -25.07 -10.44 15.41
CA GLN A 295 -23.87 -9.60 15.29
C GLN A 295 -23.60 -9.17 13.84
N VAL A 296 -23.73 -10.10 12.88
CA VAL A 296 -23.57 -9.79 11.44
C VAL A 296 -24.64 -8.81 10.97
N GLU A 297 -25.89 -9.01 11.37
CA GLU A 297 -26.99 -8.08 11.02
C GLU A 297 -26.81 -6.71 11.64
N LYS A 298 -26.39 -6.64 12.91
CA LYS A 298 -26.05 -5.39 13.58
C LYS A 298 -24.94 -4.65 12.84
N PHE A 299 -23.84 -5.33 12.52
CA PHE A 299 -22.74 -4.77 11.74
C PHE A 299 -23.21 -4.25 10.37
N ARG A 300 -24.05 -5.01 9.66
CA ARG A 300 -24.64 -4.58 8.37
C ARG A 300 -25.54 -3.35 8.53
N ALA A 301 -26.32 -3.26 9.60
CA ALA A 301 -27.19 -2.12 9.87
C ALA A 301 -26.37 -0.86 10.18
N GLU A 302 -25.36 -0.97 11.04
CA GLU A 302 -24.41 0.10 11.35
C GLU A 302 -23.72 0.60 10.08
N ARG A 303 -23.25 -0.32 9.21
CA ARG A 303 -22.58 0.09 7.97
C ARG A 303 -23.52 0.78 6.99
N ARG A 304 -24.77 0.32 6.85
CA ARG A 304 -25.78 1.01 6.02
C ARG A 304 -26.08 2.42 6.55
N GLN A 305 -26.14 2.57 7.87
CA GLN A 305 -26.35 3.88 8.50
C GLN A 305 -25.17 4.82 8.25
N GLU A 306 -23.94 4.32 8.35
CA GLU A 306 -22.72 5.07 8.03
C GLU A 306 -22.71 5.52 6.57
N VAL A 307 -22.96 4.61 5.62
CA VAL A 307 -23.05 4.90 4.19
C VAL A 307 -24.10 5.97 3.90
N ALA A 308 -25.30 5.86 4.50
CA ALA A 308 -26.38 6.83 4.32
C ALA A 308 -26.03 8.21 4.91
N THR A 309 -25.39 8.23 6.08
CA THR A 309 -24.95 9.46 6.74
C THR A 309 -23.88 10.17 5.91
N GLU A 310 -22.87 9.42 5.46
CA GLU A 310 -21.80 9.95 4.61
C GLU A 310 -22.36 10.43 3.27
N ALA A 311 -23.25 9.68 2.62
CA ALA A 311 -23.90 10.09 1.38
C ALA A 311 -24.66 11.42 1.54
N ARG A 312 -25.43 11.59 2.61
CA ARG A 312 -26.14 12.84 2.93
C ARG A 312 -25.16 13.99 3.13
N VAL A 313 -24.16 13.81 3.99
CA VAL A 313 -23.18 14.86 4.33
C VAL A 313 -22.36 15.27 3.11
N MET A 314 -21.91 14.32 2.29
CA MET A 314 -21.06 14.60 1.13
C MET A 314 -21.85 15.18 -0.04
N SER A 315 -23.14 14.86 -0.20
CA SER A 315 -23.96 15.37 -1.31
C SER A 315 -24.54 16.76 -1.06
N SER A 316 -24.98 17.08 0.17
CA SER A 316 -25.67 18.35 0.48
C SER A 316 -25.27 19.00 1.81
N GLY A 317 -24.36 18.39 2.56
CA GLY A 317 -23.91 18.90 3.85
C GLY A 317 -22.90 20.05 3.76
N THR A 318 -22.68 20.70 4.90
CA THR A 318 -21.68 21.77 5.07
C THR A 318 -20.27 21.22 5.20
N TYR A 319 -19.27 22.09 4.99
CA TYR A 319 -17.87 21.71 5.21
C TYR A 319 -17.59 21.26 6.65
N ALA A 320 -18.20 21.92 7.64
CA ALA A 320 -18.02 21.57 9.06
C ALA A 320 -18.58 20.17 9.38
N GLU A 321 -19.75 19.83 8.84
CA GLU A 321 -20.31 18.47 8.94
C GLU A 321 -19.39 17.44 8.28
N ALA A 322 -18.88 17.72 7.07
CA ALA A 322 -17.95 16.83 6.37
C ALA A 322 -16.67 16.57 7.18
N VAL A 323 -16.10 17.61 7.80
CA VAL A 323 -14.91 17.48 8.68
C VAL A 323 -15.23 16.70 9.95
N ALA A 324 -16.39 16.95 10.58
CA ALA A 324 -16.80 16.22 11.78
C ALA A 324 -16.97 14.72 11.49
N THR A 325 -17.67 14.39 10.40
CA THR A 325 -17.84 13.02 9.90
C THR A 325 -16.48 12.36 9.61
N ARG A 326 -15.58 13.03 8.88
CA ARG A 326 -14.25 12.47 8.58
C ARG A 326 -13.44 12.25 9.85
N ARG A 327 -13.42 13.18 10.80
CA ARG A 327 -12.67 13.03 12.06
C ARG A 327 -13.08 11.76 12.81
N GLU A 328 -14.37 11.48 12.89
CA GLU A 328 -14.91 10.33 13.61
C GLU A 328 -14.55 9.01 12.91
N TYR A 329 -14.81 8.91 11.60
CA TYR A 329 -14.58 7.66 10.86
C TYR A 329 -13.11 7.42 10.53
N TYR A 330 -12.36 8.46 10.12
CA TYR A 330 -10.97 8.31 9.67
C TYR A 330 -10.04 7.78 10.76
N LEU A 331 -10.12 8.33 11.98
CA LEU A 331 -9.25 7.88 13.08
C LEU A 331 -9.60 6.46 13.53
N ASN A 332 -10.90 6.17 13.65
CA ASN A 332 -11.36 4.85 14.07
C ASN A 332 -11.01 3.77 13.04
N ASP A 333 -11.22 4.06 11.75
CA ASP A 333 -10.90 3.13 10.67
C ASP A 333 -9.39 2.94 10.51
N TYR A 334 -8.62 4.02 10.60
CA TYR A 334 -7.16 3.96 10.56
C TYR A 334 -6.58 3.05 11.66
N LEU A 335 -7.06 3.17 12.90
CA LEU A 335 -6.59 2.32 14.01
C LEU A 335 -6.90 0.83 13.78
N ARG A 336 -7.98 0.52 13.04
CA ARG A 336 -8.37 -0.84 12.67
C ARG A 336 -7.59 -1.39 11.46
N GLN A 337 -7.02 -0.52 10.62
CA GLN A 337 -6.39 -0.87 9.34
C GLN A 337 -4.91 -1.36 9.41
N GLY A 338 -4.41 -1.81 10.56
CA GLY A 338 -2.99 -2.20 10.72
C GLY A 338 -2.44 -3.15 9.64
N PHE A 339 -3.28 -4.05 9.11
CA PHE A 339 -2.91 -4.99 8.04
C PHE A 339 -2.38 -4.33 6.76
N PHE A 340 -2.98 -3.21 6.34
CA PHE A 340 -2.58 -2.53 5.11
C PHE A 340 -1.12 -2.07 5.17
N SER A 341 -0.66 -1.63 6.35
CA SER A 341 0.74 -1.21 6.58
C SER A 341 1.73 -2.36 6.41
N VAL A 342 1.36 -3.61 6.75
CA VAL A 342 2.22 -4.79 6.55
C VAL A 342 2.41 -5.08 5.06
N LEU A 343 1.32 -4.98 4.29
CA LEU A 343 1.37 -5.16 2.85
C LEU A 343 2.22 -4.07 2.19
N VAL A 344 2.01 -2.80 2.58
CA VAL A 344 2.80 -1.66 2.10
C VAL A 344 4.28 -1.81 2.46
N LEU A 345 4.62 -2.32 3.66
CA LEU A 345 5.99 -2.67 4.04
C LEU A 345 6.62 -3.66 3.04
N GLY A 346 5.89 -4.68 2.63
CA GLY A 346 6.34 -5.63 1.61
C GLY A 346 6.69 -4.95 0.29
N LEU A 347 5.81 -4.07 -0.18
CA LEU A 347 6.04 -3.30 -1.41
C LEU A 347 7.19 -2.30 -1.27
N PHE A 348 7.36 -1.67 -0.10
CA PHE A 348 8.49 -0.79 0.17
C PHE A 348 9.82 -1.56 0.11
N LEU A 349 9.88 -2.76 0.68
CA LEU A 349 11.06 -3.63 0.62
C LEU A 349 11.36 -4.09 -0.81
N LEU A 350 10.33 -4.45 -1.58
CA LEU A 350 10.48 -4.82 -2.99
C LEU A 350 10.97 -3.65 -3.84
N GLY A 351 10.41 -2.45 -3.64
CA GLY A 351 10.88 -1.22 -4.27
C GLY A 351 12.32 -0.88 -3.88
N ALA A 352 12.68 -1.01 -2.60
CA ALA A 352 14.05 -0.79 -2.14
C ALA A 352 15.05 -1.75 -2.78
N TRP A 353 14.64 -3.01 -3.03
CA TRP A 353 15.45 -3.99 -3.75
C TRP A 353 15.69 -3.60 -5.22
N PHE A 354 14.69 -3.07 -5.93
CA PHE A 354 14.86 -2.62 -7.32
C PHE A 354 15.94 -1.55 -7.48
N VAL A 355 16.09 -0.66 -6.50
CA VAL A 355 17.15 0.35 -6.49
C VAL A 355 18.49 -0.26 -6.08
N GLN A 356 18.52 -1.05 -5.00
CA GLN A 356 19.78 -1.61 -4.45
C GLN A 356 20.42 -2.67 -5.35
N SER A 357 19.60 -3.44 -6.08
CA SER A 357 20.09 -4.38 -7.09
C SER A 357 20.70 -3.66 -8.31
N GLY A 358 20.44 -2.36 -8.47
CA GLY A 358 20.82 -1.62 -9.66
C GLY A 358 19.89 -1.86 -10.85
N ALA A 359 18.77 -2.59 -10.70
CA ALA A 359 17.83 -2.83 -11.80
C ALA A 359 17.24 -1.53 -12.38
N ILE A 360 17.03 -0.52 -11.56
CA ILE A 360 16.53 0.79 -11.99
C ILE A 360 17.65 1.71 -12.53
N THR A 361 18.85 1.63 -11.97
CA THR A 361 19.98 2.50 -12.36
C THR A 361 20.75 1.98 -13.57
N GLN A 362 20.81 0.65 -13.73
CA GLN A 362 21.47 -0.07 -14.81
C GLN A 362 20.47 -1.04 -15.49
N PRO A 363 19.39 -0.52 -16.11
CA PRO A 363 18.33 -1.36 -16.67
C PRO A 363 18.80 -2.27 -17.80
N GLU A 364 19.91 -1.92 -18.48
CA GLU A 364 20.57 -2.73 -19.51
C GLU A 364 20.91 -4.14 -19.00
N ARG A 365 21.50 -4.23 -17.80
CA ARG A 365 21.89 -5.50 -17.18
C ARG A 365 20.69 -6.36 -16.79
N TYR A 366 19.53 -5.74 -16.60
CA TYR A 366 18.29 -6.37 -16.16
C TYR A 366 17.23 -6.45 -17.27
N ALA A 367 17.60 -6.25 -18.54
CA ALA A 367 16.65 -6.27 -19.66
C ALA A 367 15.87 -7.59 -19.73
N GLY A 368 16.51 -8.73 -19.43
CA GLY A 368 15.84 -10.03 -19.37
C GLY A 368 14.75 -10.11 -18.30
N LEU A 369 14.97 -9.52 -17.12
CA LEU A 369 13.97 -9.43 -16.06
C LEU A 369 12.79 -8.56 -16.51
N PHE A 370 13.05 -7.36 -17.04
CA PHE A 370 11.99 -6.47 -17.49
C PHE A 370 11.16 -7.07 -18.63
N ARG A 371 11.80 -7.76 -19.59
CA ARG A 371 11.07 -8.48 -20.65
C ARG A 371 10.16 -9.57 -20.09
N LYS A 372 10.61 -10.35 -19.09
CA LYS A 372 9.76 -11.35 -18.42
C LYS A 372 8.58 -10.68 -17.69
N LEU A 373 8.80 -9.55 -17.02
CA LEU A 373 7.72 -8.81 -16.37
C LEU A 373 6.69 -8.28 -17.37
N VAL A 374 7.12 -7.86 -18.57
CA VAL A 374 6.21 -7.43 -19.65
C VAL A 374 5.48 -8.62 -20.27
N TRP A 375 6.20 -9.67 -20.69
CA TRP A 375 5.61 -10.75 -21.50
C TRP A 375 4.96 -11.87 -20.69
N ILE A 376 5.28 -11.99 -19.40
CA ILE A 376 4.68 -12.99 -18.49
C ILE A 376 3.87 -12.26 -17.42
N GLY A 377 4.46 -11.24 -16.78
CA GLY A 377 3.83 -10.52 -15.68
C GLY A 377 2.55 -9.78 -16.09
N LEU A 378 2.58 -9.02 -17.20
CA LEU A 378 1.39 -8.29 -17.67
C LEU A 378 0.25 -9.24 -18.09
N PRO A 379 0.46 -10.24 -18.98
CA PRO A 379 -0.64 -11.12 -19.38
C PRO A 379 -1.20 -11.94 -18.23
N LEU A 380 -0.33 -12.45 -17.33
CA LEU A 380 -0.79 -13.18 -16.14
C LEU A 380 -1.62 -12.28 -15.23
N GLY A 381 -1.12 -11.09 -14.93
CA GLY A 381 -1.82 -10.14 -14.07
C GLY A 381 -3.15 -9.68 -14.67
N LEU A 382 -3.19 -9.44 -15.99
CA LEU A 382 -4.40 -9.10 -16.72
C LEU A 382 -5.41 -10.25 -16.71
N ALA A 383 -4.98 -11.48 -16.99
CA ALA A 383 -5.85 -12.64 -16.98
C ALA A 383 -6.50 -12.83 -15.59
N LEU A 384 -5.71 -12.75 -14.52
CA LEU A 384 -6.22 -12.85 -13.15
C LEU A 384 -7.14 -11.69 -12.77
N ALA A 385 -6.84 -10.47 -13.24
CA ALA A 385 -7.72 -9.31 -13.04
C ALA A 385 -9.06 -9.49 -13.76
N ILE A 386 -9.07 -9.98 -15.00
CA ILE A 386 -10.29 -10.25 -15.77
C ILE A 386 -11.10 -11.37 -15.11
N VAL A 387 -10.47 -12.49 -14.73
CA VAL A 387 -11.16 -13.59 -14.06
C VAL A 387 -11.72 -13.14 -12.71
N GLY A 388 -10.91 -12.47 -11.90
CA GLY A 388 -11.34 -11.90 -10.62
C GLY A 388 -12.44 -10.85 -10.80
N HIS A 389 -12.43 -10.11 -11.90
CA HIS A 389 -13.51 -9.21 -12.27
C HIS A 389 -14.77 -10.00 -12.56
N PHE A 390 -14.81 -10.97 -13.47
CA PHE A 390 -16.06 -11.66 -13.81
C PHE A 390 -16.69 -12.45 -12.64
N ILE A 391 -15.92 -12.73 -11.58
CA ILE A 391 -16.44 -13.30 -10.33
C ILE A 391 -17.03 -12.21 -9.42
N ALA A 392 -16.57 -10.95 -9.46
CA ALA A 392 -16.92 -9.91 -8.50
C ALA A 392 -18.32 -9.23 -8.64
N PRO A 393 -18.88 -8.92 -9.83
CA PRO A 393 -20.15 -8.20 -10.02
C PRO A 393 -21.37 -8.86 -9.38
N SER A 394 -21.29 -10.15 -9.05
CA SER A 394 -22.36 -10.92 -8.42
C SER A 394 -22.22 -11.09 -6.91
N HIS A 395 -21.17 -10.53 -6.27
CA HIS A 395 -20.85 -10.87 -4.88
C HIS A 395 -20.35 -9.67 -4.05
N VAL A 396 -21.18 -9.24 -3.09
CA VAL A 396 -20.90 -8.14 -2.16
C VAL A 396 -20.32 -8.67 -0.85
N GLN A 397 -19.34 -7.97 -0.27
CA GLN A 397 -18.79 -8.28 1.05
C GLN A 397 -19.92 -8.29 2.10
N GLY A 398 -19.98 -9.35 2.89
CA GLY A 398 -21.02 -9.57 3.87
C GLY A 398 -22.31 -10.16 3.28
N GLN A 399 -22.38 -10.53 2.00
CA GLN A 399 -23.51 -11.30 1.43
C GLN A 399 -23.03 -12.65 0.88
N ASN A 400 -22.01 -12.64 0.02
CA ASN A 400 -21.44 -13.83 -0.60
C ASN A 400 -19.93 -13.90 -0.36
N ASP A 401 -19.56 -14.03 0.91
CA ASP A 401 -18.18 -13.86 1.38
C ASP A 401 -17.18 -14.81 0.71
N ARG A 402 -17.60 -16.03 0.33
CA ARG A 402 -16.71 -17.04 -0.26
C ARG A 402 -16.25 -16.65 -1.67
N GLN A 403 -17.18 -16.26 -2.54
CA GLN A 403 -16.89 -15.83 -3.91
C GLN A 403 -16.22 -14.45 -3.93
N TRP A 404 -16.59 -13.55 -3.02
CA TRP A 404 -15.89 -12.28 -2.85
C TRP A 404 -14.42 -12.49 -2.43
N GLN A 405 -14.15 -13.36 -1.46
CA GLN A 405 -12.78 -13.72 -1.06
C GLN A 405 -11.98 -14.32 -2.23
N LEU A 406 -12.61 -15.18 -3.04
CA LEU A 406 -11.98 -15.73 -4.25
C LEU A 406 -11.63 -14.62 -5.24
N ALA A 407 -12.58 -13.75 -5.57
CA ALA A 407 -12.39 -12.65 -6.51
C ALA A 407 -11.27 -11.70 -6.07
N ILE A 408 -11.30 -11.23 -4.82
CA ILE A 408 -10.29 -10.32 -4.27
C ILE A 408 -8.93 -11.01 -4.18
N GLY A 409 -8.89 -12.27 -3.76
CA GLY A 409 -7.65 -13.06 -3.74
C GLY A 409 -7.00 -13.15 -5.12
N LEU A 410 -7.77 -13.46 -6.17
CA LEU A 410 -7.28 -13.52 -7.55
C LEU A 410 -6.78 -12.17 -8.04
N GLN A 411 -7.55 -11.10 -7.77
CA GLN A 411 -7.15 -9.73 -8.12
C GLN A 411 -5.84 -9.35 -7.41
N MET A 412 -5.69 -9.63 -6.12
CA MET A 412 -4.44 -9.35 -5.39
C MET A 412 -3.26 -10.11 -6.00
N VAL A 413 -3.40 -11.42 -6.27
CA VAL A 413 -2.35 -12.20 -6.95
C VAL A 413 -1.99 -11.58 -8.31
N GLY A 414 -2.96 -11.07 -9.08
CA GLY A 414 -2.73 -10.44 -10.38
C GLY A 414 -2.16 -9.01 -10.31
N ASN A 415 -2.45 -8.25 -9.25
CA ASN A 415 -2.07 -6.84 -9.12
C ASN A 415 -0.55 -6.64 -9.06
N LEU A 416 0.17 -7.51 -8.33
CA LEU A 416 1.63 -7.43 -8.22
C LEU A 416 2.35 -7.63 -9.56
N PRO A 417 2.16 -8.75 -10.30
CA PRO A 417 2.82 -8.94 -11.59
C PRO A 417 2.40 -7.88 -12.63
N MET A 418 1.15 -7.41 -12.61
CA MET A 418 0.70 -6.36 -13.52
C MET A 418 1.36 -5.01 -13.22
N SER A 419 1.45 -4.61 -11.95
CA SER A 419 2.13 -3.37 -11.55
C SER A 419 3.63 -3.40 -11.86
N LEU A 420 4.30 -4.54 -11.63
CA LEU A 420 5.69 -4.75 -12.04
C LEU A 420 5.85 -4.72 -13.56
N GLY A 421 4.89 -5.27 -14.29
CA GLY A 421 4.81 -5.22 -15.74
C GLY A 421 4.70 -3.79 -16.28
N TYR A 422 3.89 -2.92 -15.65
CA TYR A 422 3.79 -1.51 -16.01
C TYR A 422 5.11 -0.77 -15.76
N ILE A 423 5.75 -0.98 -14.61
CA ILE A 423 7.09 -0.44 -14.33
C ILE A 423 8.07 -0.89 -15.42
N ALA A 424 8.09 -2.19 -15.72
CA ALA A 424 8.98 -2.78 -16.71
C ALA A 424 8.76 -2.22 -18.12
N ALA A 425 7.51 -2.08 -18.54
CA ALA A 425 7.15 -1.51 -19.83
C ALA A 425 7.65 -0.06 -19.95
N ILE A 426 7.41 0.77 -18.92
CA ILE A 426 7.89 2.17 -18.91
C ILE A 426 9.41 2.23 -18.98
N VAL A 427 10.11 1.41 -18.18
CA VAL A 427 11.59 1.36 -18.20
C VAL A 427 12.12 0.96 -19.58
N LEU A 428 11.53 -0.06 -20.21
CA LEU A 428 11.95 -0.51 -21.54
C LEU A 428 11.61 0.50 -22.65
N LEU A 429 10.46 1.18 -22.57
CA LEU A 429 10.06 2.19 -23.55
C LEU A 429 10.93 3.45 -23.46
N LEU A 430 11.27 3.90 -22.25
CA LEU A 430 12.19 5.03 -22.05
C LEU A 430 13.59 4.73 -22.60
N ARG A 431 14.03 3.46 -22.53
CA ARG A 431 15.32 3.02 -23.08
C ARG A 431 15.40 3.12 -24.60
N GLN A 432 14.30 2.84 -25.32
CA GLN A 432 14.30 2.87 -26.79
C GLN A 432 14.56 4.26 -27.37
N ARG A 433 14.44 5.34 -26.57
CA ARG A 433 14.64 6.74 -27.00
C ARG A 433 13.81 7.17 -28.22
N GLY A 434 12.77 6.42 -28.56
CA GLY A 434 11.83 6.71 -29.63
C GLY A 434 10.74 7.70 -29.22
N TRP A 435 9.69 7.78 -30.04
CA TRP A 435 8.55 8.67 -29.79
C TRP A 435 7.84 8.36 -28.45
N TRP A 436 7.74 7.08 -28.06
CA TRP A 436 7.19 6.66 -26.77
C TRP A 436 7.98 7.24 -25.59
N ALA A 437 9.31 7.31 -25.68
CA ALA A 437 10.14 7.89 -24.64
C ALA A 437 9.86 9.39 -24.48
N ARG A 438 9.69 10.11 -25.60
CA ARG A 438 9.31 11.53 -25.60
C ARG A 438 7.93 11.72 -24.99
N LEU A 439 6.94 10.94 -25.39
CA LEU A 439 5.60 11.01 -24.82
C LEU A 439 5.62 10.77 -23.31
N LEU A 440 6.24 9.68 -22.85
CA LEU A 440 6.34 9.35 -21.43
C LEU A 440 7.08 10.41 -20.61
N SER A 441 8.07 11.10 -21.21
CA SER A 441 8.81 12.16 -20.50
C SER A 441 7.96 13.37 -20.11
N TRP A 442 6.78 13.57 -20.73
CA TRP A 442 5.82 14.59 -20.29
C TRP A 442 5.24 14.32 -18.91
N LEU A 443 5.31 13.07 -18.41
CA LEU A 443 4.87 12.72 -17.07
C LEU A 443 5.91 13.08 -15.99
N ALA A 444 7.18 13.27 -16.36
CA ALA A 444 8.26 13.49 -15.41
C ALA A 444 8.08 14.76 -14.54
N PRO A 445 7.68 15.93 -15.09
CA PRO A 445 7.38 17.12 -14.27
C PRO A 445 6.32 16.85 -13.20
N ALA A 446 5.22 16.17 -13.57
CA ALA A 446 4.16 15.86 -12.61
C ALA A 446 4.62 14.86 -11.53
N GLY A 447 5.45 13.88 -11.89
CA GLY A 447 6.05 12.96 -10.92
C GLY A 447 7.09 13.61 -9.99
N ARG A 448 7.73 14.71 -10.42
CA ARG A 448 8.59 15.54 -9.55
C ARG A 448 7.79 16.37 -8.54
N MET A 449 6.52 16.63 -8.84
CA MET A 449 5.56 17.37 -8.00
C MET A 449 4.46 16.45 -7.46
N ALA A 450 4.80 15.20 -7.15
CA ALA A 450 3.82 14.17 -6.83
C ALA A 450 2.93 14.48 -5.61
N LEU A 451 3.50 15.01 -4.53
CA LEU A 451 2.76 15.39 -3.33
C LEU A 451 1.87 16.61 -3.61
N THR A 452 2.41 17.64 -4.30
CA THR A 452 1.62 18.81 -4.70
C THR A 452 0.44 18.41 -5.58
N ASN A 453 0.67 17.57 -6.59
CA ASN A 453 -0.37 17.13 -7.52
C ASN A 453 -1.40 16.23 -6.84
N TYR A 454 -0.98 15.32 -5.96
CA TYR A 454 -1.89 14.47 -5.19
C TYR A 454 -2.81 15.30 -4.28
N LEU A 455 -2.26 16.24 -3.52
CA LEU A 455 -3.06 17.08 -2.62
C LEU A 455 -3.98 18.02 -3.39
N SER A 456 -3.52 18.63 -4.48
CA SER A 456 -4.37 19.47 -5.33
C SER A 456 -5.47 18.69 -6.04
N GLN A 457 -5.24 17.43 -6.45
CA GLN A 457 -6.30 16.55 -6.97
C GLN A 457 -7.43 16.39 -5.96
N SER A 458 -7.09 16.11 -4.70
CA SER A 458 -8.11 15.96 -3.65
C SER A 458 -8.85 17.25 -3.36
N VAL A 459 -8.15 18.39 -3.30
CA VAL A 459 -8.79 19.70 -3.11
C VAL A 459 -9.76 19.98 -4.26
N ILE A 460 -9.29 19.88 -5.51
CA ILE A 460 -10.08 20.15 -6.71
C ILE A 460 -11.29 19.20 -6.79
N ALA A 461 -11.10 17.91 -6.56
CA ALA A 461 -12.19 16.93 -6.55
C ALA A 461 -13.18 17.21 -5.42
N SER A 462 -12.71 17.50 -4.21
CA SER A 462 -13.59 17.80 -3.06
C SER A 462 -14.46 19.03 -3.30
N LEU A 463 -13.89 20.09 -3.91
CA LEU A 463 -14.63 21.30 -4.24
C LEU A 463 -15.58 21.10 -5.43
N TYR A 464 -15.28 20.19 -6.35
CA TYR A 464 -16.14 19.93 -7.49
C TYR A 464 -17.33 19.02 -7.13
N PHE A 465 -17.07 17.91 -6.43
CA PHE A 465 -18.10 16.90 -6.16
C PHE A 465 -18.94 17.20 -4.93
N TYR A 466 -18.36 17.64 -3.81
CA TYR A 466 -19.12 17.70 -2.56
C TYR A 466 -20.10 18.88 -2.50
N GLY A 467 -21.17 18.70 -1.71
CA GLY A 467 -22.27 19.66 -1.53
C GLY A 467 -21.81 21.02 -1.01
N TYR A 468 -20.76 21.08 -0.20
CA TYR A 468 -20.17 22.33 0.27
C TYR A 468 -19.36 23.09 -0.80
N GLY A 469 -19.14 22.48 -1.97
CA GLY A 469 -18.46 23.06 -3.12
C GLY A 469 -19.43 23.34 -4.27
N LEU A 470 -19.22 22.72 -5.43
CA LEU A 470 -20.08 22.84 -6.61
C LEU A 470 -21.20 21.80 -6.66
N GLY A 471 -21.20 20.80 -5.76
CA GLY A 471 -22.33 19.88 -5.58
C GLY A 471 -22.57 18.87 -6.72
N HIS A 472 -21.55 18.48 -7.49
CA HIS A 472 -21.67 17.49 -8.57
C HIS A 472 -21.61 16.02 -8.10
N TRP A 473 -21.98 15.73 -6.86
CA TRP A 473 -21.93 14.38 -6.30
C TRP A 473 -22.94 13.45 -7.01
N GLY A 474 -22.56 12.19 -7.21
CA GLY A 474 -23.41 11.17 -7.83
C GLY A 474 -23.36 11.09 -9.36
N VAL A 475 -22.43 11.79 -10.03
CA VAL A 475 -22.26 11.70 -11.49
C VAL A 475 -21.81 10.32 -11.99
N GLY A 476 -22.13 10.01 -13.26
CA GLY A 476 -21.70 8.78 -13.93
C GLY A 476 -20.18 8.57 -13.98
N ARG A 477 -19.76 7.31 -14.08
CA ARG A 477 -18.35 6.91 -14.07
C ARG A 477 -17.55 7.46 -15.26
N ALA A 478 -18.18 7.57 -16.43
CA ALA A 478 -17.56 8.16 -17.61
C ALA A 478 -17.22 9.63 -17.39
N TRP A 479 -18.12 10.40 -16.76
CA TRP A 479 -17.86 11.80 -16.44
C TRP A 479 -16.72 11.97 -15.44
N GLN A 480 -16.65 11.11 -14.42
CA GLN A 480 -15.53 11.11 -13.47
C GLN A 480 -14.18 10.87 -14.18
N ALA A 481 -14.13 9.96 -15.16
CA ALA A 481 -12.92 9.72 -15.93
C ALA A 481 -12.53 10.93 -16.80
N VAL A 482 -13.49 11.58 -17.45
CA VAL A 482 -13.26 12.82 -18.20
C VAL A 482 -12.71 13.91 -17.28
N PHE A 483 -13.31 14.11 -16.11
CA PHE A 483 -12.83 15.06 -15.10
C PHE A 483 -11.37 14.80 -14.73
N VAL A 484 -11.01 13.54 -14.46
CA VAL A 484 -9.63 13.16 -14.14
C VAL A 484 -8.68 13.48 -15.29
N LEU A 485 -9.03 13.14 -16.53
CA LEU A 485 -8.18 13.40 -17.69
C LEU A 485 -7.95 14.89 -17.92
N VAL A 486 -8.98 15.72 -17.74
CA VAL A 486 -8.89 17.18 -17.87
C VAL A 486 -8.00 17.75 -16.77
N VAL A 487 -8.30 17.45 -15.49
CA VAL A 487 -7.54 17.98 -14.35
C VAL A 487 -6.09 17.52 -14.40
N PHE A 488 -5.84 16.23 -14.67
CA PHE A 488 -4.48 15.71 -14.77
C PHE A 488 -3.73 16.29 -15.98
N GLY A 489 -4.39 16.45 -17.13
CA GLY A 489 -3.82 17.11 -18.30
C GLY A 489 -3.37 18.54 -18.01
N LEU A 490 -4.19 19.32 -17.31
CA LEU A 490 -3.81 20.65 -16.82
C LEU A 490 -2.65 20.59 -15.82
N GLN A 491 -2.65 19.62 -14.90
CA GLN A 491 -1.54 19.42 -13.96
C GLN A 491 -0.22 19.10 -14.68
N LEU A 492 -0.22 18.40 -15.82
CA LEU A 492 1.00 18.18 -16.61
C LEU A 492 1.58 19.51 -17.13
N LEU A 493 0.72 20.38 -17.68
CA LEU A 493 1.11 21.70 -18.19
C LEU A 493 1.60 22.61 -17.06
N ILE A 494 0.83 22.69 -15.97
CA ILE A 494 1.17 23.50 -14.80
C ILE A 494 2.46 23.01 -14.15
N SER A 495 2.65 21.69 -13.99
CA SER A 495 3.88 21.14 -13.40
C SER A 495 5.11 21.47 -14.24
N ARG A 496 4.98 21.44 -15.57
CA ARG A 496 6.07 21.80 -16.48
C ARG A 496 6.42 23.29 -16.39
N TRP A 497 5.41 24.15 -16.44
CA TRP A 497 5.59 25.60 -16.28
C TRP A 497 6.12 25.97 -14.89
N TRP A 498 5.63 25.32 -13.84
CA TRP A 498 6.10 25.56 -12.48
C TRP A 498 7.58 25.22 -12.34
N LEU A 499 7.97 24.04 -12.83
CA LEU A 499 9.36 23.56 -12.71
C LEU A 499 10.35 24.25 -13.68
N SER A 500 9.88 25.06 -14.63
CA SER A 500 10.77 25.97 -15.36
C SER A 500 11.11 27.22 -14.57
N ASN A 501 10.32 27.56 -13.54
CA ASN A 501 10.50 28.75 -12.71
C ASN A 501 10.97 28.42 -11.28
N PHE A 502 10.75 27.20 -10.81
CA PHE A 502 11.00 26.77 -9.44
C PHE A 502 11.62 25.36 -9.37
N ARG A 503 12.39 25.09 -8.32
CA ARG A 503 13.13 23.82 -8.17
C ARG A 503 12.24 22.65 -7.74
N TYR A 504 11.20 22.95 -6.97
CA TYR A 504 10.31 22.00 -6.30
C TYR A 504 8.86 22.46 -6.44
N GLY A 505 7.92 21.51 -6.36
CA GLY A 505 6.53 21.89 -6.08
C GLY A 505 6.39 22.44 -4.65
N PRO A 506 5.35 23.25 -4.38
CA PRO A 506 5.13 23.87 -3.06
C PRO A 506 5.16 22.87 -1.90
N MET A 507 4.49 21.73 -2.04
CA MET A 507 4.40 20.72 -0.98
C MET A 507 5.68 19.91 -0.85
N GLU A 508 6.38 19.66 -1.95
CA GLU A 508 7.72 19.05 -1.90
C GLU A 508 8.74 19.96 -1.23
N TRP A 509 8.63 21.28 -1.43
CA TRP A 509 9.47 22.27 -0.77
C TRP A 509 9.22 22.29 0.74
N LEU A 510 7.95 22.39 1.16
CA LEU A 510 7.58 22.36 2.58
C LEU A 510 8.01 21.04 3.24
N TRP A 511 7.81 19.92 2.55
CA TRP A 511 8.22 18.61 3.04
C TRP A 511 9.74 18.50 3.22
N ARG A 512 10.52 19.08 2.30
CA ARG A 512 11.99 19.15 2.41
C ARG A 512 12.43 20.06 3.54
N TRP A 513 11.78 21.21 3.70
CA TRP A 513 12.06 22.11 4.80
C TRP A 513 11.86 21.40 6.15
N ALA A 514 10.72 20.72 6.35
CA ALA A 514 10.47 19.92 7.54
C ALA A 514 11.47 18.76 7.71
N THR A 515 11.91 18.13 6.62
CA THR A 515 12.89 17.03 6.64
C THR A 515 14.26 17.49 7.14
N TYR A 516 14.77 18.60 6.59
CA TYR A 516 16.15 19.05 6.81
C TYR A 516 16.29 20.14 7.87
N GLY A 517 15.19 20.78 8.28
CA GLY A 517 15.20 21.90 9.23
C GLY A 517 15.82 23.19 8.69
N ARG A 518 16.19 23.24 7.41
CA ARG A 518 16.73 24.42 6.73
C ARG A 518 15.86 24.74 5.53
N GLN A 519 15.53 26.02 5.36
CA GLN A 519 14.70 26.49 4.26
C GLN A 519 15.43 26.25 2.93
N PRO A 520 14.92 25.38 2.04
CA PRO A 520 15.56 25.16 0.74
C PRO A 520 15.33 26.38 -0.16
N ALA A 521 16.30 26.70 -1.02
CA ALA A 521 16.10 27.71 -2.06
C ALA A 521 15.01 27.26 -3.04
N MET A 522 13.99 28.11 -3.24
CA MET A 522 12.84 27.81 -4.10
C MET A 522 13.14 28.05 -5.59
N ARG A 523 14.04 29.01 -5.88
CA ARG A 523 14.57 29.33 -7.20
C ARG A 523 16.09 29.11 -7.21
N ASP A 524 16.65 28.90 -8.40
CA ASP A 524 18.09 29.03 -8.59
C ASP A 524 18.46 30.53 -8.49
N ALA A 525 19.63 30.82 -7.92
CA ALA A 525 20.10 32.19 -7.68
C ALA A 525 20.55 32.88 -8.97
#